data_AF-A0A934VEM9-F1
#
_entry.id   AF-A0A934VEM9-F1
#
_cell.length_a   1.000
_cell.length_b   1.000
_cell.length_c   1.000
_cell.angle_alpha   90.00
_cell.angle_beta   90.00
_cell.angle_gamma   90.00
#
_symmetry.space_group_name_H-M   'P 1'
#
loop_
_entity.id
_entity.type
_entity.pdbx_description
1 polymer ?
#
loop_
_entity_poly.entity_id
_entity_poly.type
_entity_poly.pdbx_seq_one_letter_code
_entity_poly.pdbx_strand_id
1 'polypeptide(L)'
;MVGERYFAARERLLACVGDIRRLGEEIQLAEGGEGDEPSGLRELSRPLRVVALGEVNAGKSTLLSALAGAEICEIGPLPTTQRTIHYRYGSAEKEVEGKDGWLHVSKRHEFLRRVELIDTPGSNSGWREVVLADIGKFSKADLILMVFPSGNTWTAATWDLLSAVDDEALDRVLLVVQQADEKSAEDLRVIEGHMRELSVKKVGRELPILTMAAGLALEAKISPETARKGWSASRFSTFEDFFTREVCDSVAKRYVFDRTCQEATRLLRRIEDALDRQRRGMDDDGWFLAGLEREADELRELVVADADRTLVKLREPYEALVAQVGRALAGRLGPMRTFIGLLFGDRSATILEAQLAEKLQDMMADFSRQDAARLLNECEGHWGEVRPRVIERMGMDPGEAVTSGEAREGVIDHSVEETSKALPGLLQQLRLRGSLDGPLRSRNRRLKGMATLLFLLLIGAGVCGTLGVEPIATWLLLTAGGMALMSLLVTWVSGRRVVSDAKQRLMDSEAQVERAVRPFYIESVRDLFGAYSNGLIGVRRQLADRQADLAPQAEKWDALYLRLKMIEQELEEG
;
A
#
# COMPACT_ATOMS: atom_id res chain seq x y z
N MET A 1 -39.01 24.03 7.49
CA MET A 1 -38.53 24.35 8.85
C MET A 1 -37.66 25.59 8.76
N VAL A 2 -37.60 26.38 9.83
CA VAL A 2 -36.84 27.64 9.88
C VAL A 2 -35.35 27.37 9.68
N GLY A 3 -34.69 28.15 8.81
CA GLY A 3 -33.24 28.06 8.62
C GLY A 3 -32.72 26.75 7.99
N GLU A 4 -33.57 25.97 7.31
CA GLU A 4 -33.21 24.63 6.79
C GLU A 4 -31.95 24.65 5.91
N ARG A 5 -31.81 25.67 5.05
CA ARG A 5 -30.64 25.85 4.18
C ARG A 5 -29.34 25.93 4.99
N TYR A 6 -29.31 26.81 5.99
CA TYR A 6 -28.14 26.99 6.86
C TYR A 6 -27.82 25.71 7.63
N PHE A 7 -28.83 25.07 8.24
CA PHE A 7 -28.58 23.85 9.02
C PHE A 7 -28.11 22.68 8.14
N ALA A 8 -28.66 22.52 6.93
CA ALA A 8 -28.20 21.52 5.98
C ALA A 8 -26.77 21.78 5.49
N ALA A 9 -26.41 23.03 5.20
CA ALA A 9 -25.04 23.40 4.83
C ALA A 9 -24.06 23.15 5.98
N ARG A 10 -24.43 23.57 7.20
CA ARG A 10 -23.69 23.34 8.44
C ARG A 10 -23.44 21.85 8.68
N GLU A 11 -24.48 21.01 8.62
CA GLU A 11 -24.36 19.57 8.84
C GLU A 11 -23.45 18.91 7.79
N ARG A 12 -23.56 19.31 6.52
CA ARG A 12 -22.68 18.81 5.45
C ARG A 12 -21.22 19.23 5.65
N LEU A 13 -20.97 20.48 6.07
CA LEU A 13 -19.62 20.94 6.38
C LEU A 13 -19.03 20.19 7.57
N LEU A 14 -19.78 20.03 8.66
CA LEU A 14 -19.34 19.28 9.84
C LEU A 14 -18.99 17.84 9.49
N ALA A 15 -19.82 17.17 8.68
CA ALA A 15 -19.55 15.82 8.19
C ALA A 15 -18.28 15.78 7.32
N CYS A 16 -18.15 16.72 6.37
CA CYS A 16 -16.98 16.82 5.50
C CYS A 16 -15.69 17.03 6.30
N VAL A 17 -15.70 17.93 7.29
CA VAL A 17 -14.54 18.16 8.17
C VAL A 17 -14.21 16.91 8.98
N GLY A 18 -15.21 16.20 9.50
CA GLY A 18 -15.01 14.93 10.19
C GLY A 18 -14.33 13.87 9.32
N ASP A 19 -14.75 13.77 8.05
CA ASP A 19 -14.14 12.84 7.08
C ASP A 19 -12.71 13.26 6.70
N ILE A 20 -12.44 14.56 6.55
CA ILE A 20 -11.08 15.11 6.31
C ILE A 20 -10.15 14.78 7.48
N ARG A 21 -10.61 14.94 8.73
CA ARG A 21 -9.83 14.58 9.92
C ARG A 21 -9.50 13.10 9.97
N ARG A 22 -10.50 12.24 9.70
CA ARG A 22 -10.29 10.79 9.64
C ARG A 22 -9.25 10.41 8.59
N LEU A 23 -9.27 11.04 7.41
CA LEU A 23 -8.24 10.84 6.39
C LEU A 23 -6.86 11.28 6.89
N GLY A 24 -6.78 12.42 7.60
CA GLY A 24 -5.55 12.88 8.24
C GLY A 24 -4.98 11.89 9.26
N GLU A 25 -5.84 11.26 10.07
CA GLU A 25 -5.47 10.20 11.00
C GLU A 25 -4.99 8.93 10.29
N GLU A 26 -5.68 8.50 9.21
CA GLU A 26 -5.30 7.34 8.39
C GLU A 26 -3.87 7.47 7.83
N ILE A 27 -3.48 8.69 7.43
CA ILE A 27 -2.13 8.96 6.89
C ILE A 27 -1.10 9.34 7.96
N GLN A 28 -1.45 9.20 9.24
CA GLN A 28 -0.58 9.50 10.39
C GLN A 28 0.02 10.92 10.34
N LEU A 29 -0.73 11.89 9.84
CA LEU A 29 -0.34 13.29 10.02
C LEU A 29 -0.28 13.56 11.51
N ALA A 30 0.90 13.91 12.01
CA ALA A 30 1.05 14.39 13.38
C ALA A 30 0.09 15.58 13.55
N GLU A 31 -1.01 15.36 14.25
CA GLU A 31 -1.89 16.45 14.65
C GLU A 31 -1.05 17.42 15.48
N GLY A 32 -1.18 18.71 15.19
CA GLY A 32 -0.62 19.73 16.06
C GLY A 32 -1.37 19.72 17.39
N GLY A 33 -1.02 18.80 18.30
CA GLY A 33 -1.50 18.71 19.67
C GLY A 33 -3.01 18.49 19.87
N GLU A 34 -3.38 17.63 20.82
CA GLU A 34 -4.75 17.37 21.31
C GLU A 34 -5.51 18.61 21.86
N GLY A 35 -5.02 19.84 21.64
CA GLY A 35 -5.63 21.10 22.07
C GLY A 35 -6.13 22.00 20.93
N ASP A 36 -5.78 21.72 19.66
CA ASP A 36 -5.98 22.64 18.53
C ASP A 36 -7.23 22.30 17.71
N GLU A 37 -8.35 21.99 18.38
CA GLU A 37 -9.62 21.88 17.68
C GLU A 37 -9.93 23.26 17.09
N PRO A 38 -10.09 23.39 15.77
CA PRO A 38 -10.18 24.69 15.13
C PRO A 38 -11.35 25.46 15.74
N SER A 39 -11.09 26.67 16.23
CA SER A 39 -12.12 27.45 16.94
C SER A 39 -13.38 27.67 16.10
N GLY A 40 -13.27 27.69 14.76
CA GLY A 40 -14.42 27.70 13.85
C GLY A 40 -15.27 26.44 13.96
N LEU A 41 -14.66 25.25 14.00
CA LEU A 41 -15.37 23.96 14.12
C LEU A 41 -16.15 23.86 15.44
N ARG A 42 -15.55 24.28 16.55
CA ARG A 42 -16.23 24.32 17.87
C ARG A 42 -17.43 25.25 17.86
N GLU A 43 -17.27 26.43 17.27
CA GLU A 43 -18.35 27.39 17.20
C GLU A 43 -19.44 26.99 16.20
N LEU A 44 -19.08 26.35 15.09
CA LEU A 44 -20.03 25.85 14.10
C LEU A 44 -20.81 24.64 14.64
N SER A 45 -20.18 23.76 15.43
CA SER A 45 -20.80 22.54 15.97
C SER A 45 -21.79 22.79 17.12
N ARG A 46 -21.76 23.95 17.77
CA ARG A 46 -22.74 24.29 18.83
C ARG A 46 -24.14 24.56 18.23
N PRO A 47 -25.24 24.11 18.87
CA PRO A 47 -26.59 24.55 18.51
C PRO A 47 -26.75 26.07 18.67
N LEU A 48 -27.67 26.67 17.90
CA LEU A 48 -28.04 28.07 18.09
C LEU A 48 -28.81 28.23 19.40
N ARG A 49 -28.56 29.30 20.16
CA ARG A 49 -29.25 29.56 21.42
C ARG A 49 -30.28 30.66 21.27
N VAL A 50 -31.51 30.36 21.65
CA VAL A 50 -32.63 31.32 21.66
C VAL A 50 -33.12 31.47 23.09
N VAL A 51 -33.10 32.71 23.60
CA VAL A 51 -33.59 33.05 24.94
C VAL A 51 -34.90 33.82 24.80
N ALA A 52 -35.91 33.49 25.60
CA ALA A 52 -37.13 34.30 25.72
C ALA A 52 -37.22 34.98 27.09
N LEU A 53 -37.24 36.31 27.09
CA LEU A 53 -37.39 37.19 28.24
C LEU A 53 -38.74 37.92 28.16
N GLY A 54 -39.36 38.24 29.31
CA GLY A 54 -40.66 38.92 29.31
C GLY A 54 -41.45 38.65 30.58
N GLU A 55 -42.64 39.23 30.70
CA GLU A 55 -43.47 39.10 31.90
C GLU A 55 -44.11 37.71 32.06
N VAL A 56 -44.68 37.43 33.23
CA VAL A 56 -45.50 36.23 33.45
C VAL A 56 -46.69 36.25 32.48
N ASN A 57 -47.00 35.11 31.87
CA ASN A 57 -48.09 34.96 30.90
C ASN A 57 -47.95 35.78 29.59
N ALA A 58 -46.76 36.31 29.28
CA ALA A 58 -46.49 36.99 28.00
C ALA A 58 -46.48 36.07 26.76
N GLY A 59 -46.60 34.74 26.94
CA GLY A 59 -46.53 33.76 25.85
C GLY A 59 -45.12 33.30 25.45
N LYS A 60 -44.12 33.41 26.35
CA LYS A 60 -42.72 33.00 26.12
C LYS A 60 -42.57 31.52 25.74
N SER A 61 -43.07 30.63 26.60
CA SER A 61 -43.00 29.17 26.41
C SER A 61 -43.74 28.71 25.15
N THR A 62 -44.88 29.36 24.84
CA THR A 62 -45.65 29.12 23.61
C THR A 62 -44.89 29.58 22.37
N LEU A 63 -44.21 30.74 22.43
CA LEU A 63 -43.37 31.24 21.34
C LEU A 63 -42.20 30.30 21.03
N LEU A 64 -41.49 29.83 22.05
CA LEU A 64 -40.39 28.88 21.90
C LEU A 64 -40.87 27.54 21.33
N SER A 65 -42.02 27.04 21.79
CA SER A 65 -42.65 25.82 21.25
C SER A 65 -43.11 26.00 19.80
N ALA A 66 -43.69 27.16 19.46
CA ALA A 66 -44.08 27.49 18.09
C ALA A 66 -42.86 27.57 17.15
N LEU A 67 -41.73 28.09 17.61
CA LEU A 67 -40.48 28.08 16.86
C LEU A 67 -40.01 26.64 16.57
N ALA A 68 -40.03 25.77 17.58
CA ALA A 68 -39.69 24.35 17.43
C ALA A 68 -40.72 23.57 16.58
N GLY A 69 -41.95 24.06 16.47
CA GLY A 69 -43.06 23.38 15.82
C GLY A 69 -43.61 22.18 16.60
N ALA A 70 -43.31 22.11 17.90
CA ALA A 70 -43.73 21.04 18.79
C ALA A 70 -43.87 21.57 20.23
N GLU A 71 -44.62 20.86 21.08
CA GLU A 71 -44.81 21.19 22.50
C GLU A 71 -43.54 20.86 23.32
N ILE A 72 -42.51 21.70 23.16
CA ILE A 72 -41.24 21.55 23.85
C ILE A 72 -41.28 22.16 25.25
N CYS A 73 -41.83 23.35 25.42
CA CYS A 73 -41.91 24.00 26.72
C CYS A 73 -43.22 23.62 27.44
N GLU A 74 -43.21 23.59 28.78
CA GLU A 74 -44.45 23.39 29.55
C GLU A 74 -45.36 24.63 29.44
N ILE A 75 -46.62 24.43 29.03
CA ILE A 75 -47.61 25.50 28.84
C ILE A 75 -48.73 25.31 29.87
N GLY A 76 -49.02 26.34 30.67
CA GLY A 76 -50.08 26.30 31.68
C GLY A 76 -50.54 27.69 32.16
N PRO A 77 -51.73 27.79 32.79
CA PRO A 77 -52.33 29.07 33.21
C PRO A 77 -51.76 29.63 34.53
N LEU A 78 -51.07 28.80 35.33
CA LEU A 78 -50.34 29.20 36.52
C LEU A 78 -48.88 29.52 36.15
N PRO A 79 -48.13 30.31 36.94
CA PRO A 79 -46.70 30.53 36.67
C PRO A 79 -45.94 29.19 36.69
N THR A 80 -45.69 28.61 35.52
CA THR A 80 -45.06 27.30 35.34
C THR A 80 -43.55 27.39 35.52
N THR A 81 -42.94 28.50 35.09
CA THR A 81 -41.48 28.69 35.09
C THR A 81 -41.01 29.45 36.33
N GLN A 82 -40.75 28.74 37.43
CA GLN A 82 -40.22 29.32 38.69
C GLN A 82 -38.70 29.56 38.67
N ARG A 83 -38.01 29.01 37.68
CA ARG A 83 -36.55 29.10 37.46
C ARG A 83 -36.23 28.98 35.97
N THR A 84 -35.08 29.48 35.52
CA THR A 84 -34.67 29.42 34.10
C THR A 84 -34.55 27.98 33.64
N ILE A 85 -35.21 27.63 32.53
CA ILE A 85 -35.23 26.28 31.95
C ILE A 85 -34.45 26.30 30.63
N HIS A 86 -33.47 25.42 30.50
CA HIS A 86 -32.67 25.25 29.30
C HIS A 86 -32.99 23.90 28.64
N TYR A 87 -33.74 23.96 27.53
CA TYR A 87 -34.11 22.82 26.71
C TYR A 87 -33.01 22.52 25.67
N ARG A 88 -32.52 21.29 25.69
CA ARG A 88 -31.49 20.80 24.77
C ARG A 88 -31.80 19.40 24.26
N TYR A 89 -31.12 18.99 23.20
CA TYR A 89 -31.23 17.61 22.75
C TYR A 89 -30.60 16.64 23.75
N GLY A 90 -31.26 15.52 24.00
CA GLY A 90 -30.67 14.39 24.69
C GLY A 90 -31.23 13.07 24.19
N SER A 91 -30.36 12.05 24.14
CA SER A 91 -30.76 10.68 23.79
C SER A 91 -31.62 10.03 24.86
N ALA A 92 -31.80 10.62 26.03
CA ALA A 92 -32.76 10.21 27.05
C ALA A 92 -33.42 11.47 27.63
N GLU A 93 -34.72 11.38 27.91
CA GLU A 93 -35.43 12.46 28.59
C GLU A 93 -34.97 12.54 30.04
N LYS A 94 -34.52 13.73 30.43
CA LYS A 94 -33.93 13.94 31.75
C LYS A 94 -34.03 15.39 32.14
N GLU A 95 -34.31 15.60 33.42
CA GLU A 95 -34.20 16.90 34.06
C GLU A 95 -33.05 16.87 35.06
N VAL A 96 -32.18 17.87 34.97
CA VAL A 96 -31.02 18.00 35.87
C VAL A 96 -30.89 19.45 36.30
N GLU A 97 -30.81 19.66 37.60
CA GLU A 97 -30.46 20.97 38.13
C GLU A 97 -28.97 21.25 37.90
N GLY A 98 -28.70 22.30 37.13
CA GLY A 98 -27.37 22.74 36.79
C GLY A 98 -26.68 23.47 37.94
N LYS A 99 -25.34 23.47 37.91
CA LYS A 99 -24.54 24.25 38.88
C LYS A 99 -24.72 25.76 38.71
N ASP A 100 -25.27 26.18 37.57
CA ASP A 100 -25.62 27.55 37.22
C ASP A 100 -26.97 28.00 37.78
N GLY A 101 -27.69 27.12 38.47
CA GLY A 101 -29.04 27.36 39.01
C GLY A 101 -30.16 27.18 37.98
N TRP A 102 -29.84 26.73 36.76
CA TRP A 102 -30.82 26.48 35.71
C TRP A 102 -31.33 25.04 35.77
N LEU A 103 -32.56 24.82 35.32
CA LEU A 103 -33.07 23.48 35.06
C LEU A 103 -32.71 23.08 33.62
N HIS A 104 -31.81 22.11 33.46
CA HIS A 104 -31.50 21.57 32.14
C HIS A 104 -32.46 20.42 31.82
N VAL A 105 -33.26 20.61 30.78
CA VAL A 105 -34.24 19.64 30.30
C VAL A 105 -33.76 19.07 28.96
N SER A 106 -33.50 17.77 28.94
CA SER A 106 -33.16 17.05 27.72
C SER A 106 -34.42 16.46 27.11
N LYS A 107 -34.72 16.79 25.84
CA LYS A 107 -35.80 16.16 25.07
C LYS A 107 -35.29 15.51 23.79
N ARG A 108 -35.93 14.40 23.37
CA ARG A 108 -35.62 13.67 22.14
C ARG A 108 -36.30 14.31 20.91
N HIS A 109 -35.96 15.55 20.61
CA HIS A 109 -36.54 16.27 19.47
C HIS A 109 -35.46 16.78 18.50
N GLU A 110 -35.62 16.52 17.20
CA GLU A 110 -34.60 16.82 16.19
C GLU A 110 -34.23 18.31 16.11
N PHE A 111 -35.23 19.19 16.22
CA PHE A 111 -35.01 20.64 16.30
C PHE A 111 -33.99 21.03 17.39
N LEU A 112 -33.98 20.33 18.52
CA LEU A 112 -33.07 20.64 19.64
C LEU A 112 -31.61 20.25 19.37
N ARG A 113 -31.32 19.49 18.30
CA ARG A 113 -29.94 19.26 17.82
C ARG A 113 -29.37 20.50 17.13
N ARG A 114 -30.26 21.34 16.59
CA ARG A 114 -29.94 22.54 15.81
C ARG A 114 -30.06 23.80 16.66
N VAL A 115 -31.01 23.83 17.60
CA VAL A 115 -31.33 25.00 18.43
C VAL A 115 -31.56 24.61 19.89
N GLU A 116 -30.85 25.25 20.82
CA GLU A 116 -31.10 25.23 22.26
C GLU A 116 -32.09 26.35 22.63
N LEU A 117 -33.09 26.04 23.46
CA LEU A 117 -34.13 26.99 23.88
C LEU A 117 -34.00 27.29 25.37
N ILE A 118 -34.02 28.56 25.73
CA ILE A 118 -33.91 29.03 27.10
C ILE A 118 -35.18 29.81 27.44
N ASP A 119 -36.00 29.25 28.32
CA ASP A 119 -37.24 29.85 28.80
C ASP A 119 -37.02 30.41 30.20
N THR A 120 -37.29 31.70 30.39
CA THR A 120 -37.03 32.37 31.68
C THR A 120 -38.30 32.59 32.50
N PRO A 121 -38.20 32.70 33.82
CA PRO A 121 -39.26 33.20 34.67
C PRO A 121 -39.75 34.58 34.22
N GLY A 122 -40.98 34.94 34.60
CA GLY A 122 -41.55 36.23 34.24
C GLY A 122 -40.89 37.41 34.97
N SER A 123 -40.63 38.49 34.24
CA SER A 123 -39.95 39.72 34.72
C SER A 123 -40.69 40.46 35.85
N ASN A 124 -42.01 40.32 35.94
CA ASN A 124 -42.88 40.94 36.94
C ASN A 124 -43.22 40.00 38.12
N SER A 125 -42.47 38.90 38.27
CA SER A 125 -42.59 37.97 39.40
C SER A 125 -41.55 38.25 40.49
N GLY A 126 -41.62 37.51 41.61
CA GLY A 126 -40.59 37.54 42.66
C GLY A 126 -39.20 37.05 42.22
N TRP A 127 -39.04 36.63 40.96
CA TRP A 127 -37.81 36.06 40.42
C TRP A 127 -37.00 37.03 39.54
N ARG A 128 -37.39 38.32 39.50
CA ARG A 128 -36.74 39.33 38.64
C ARG A 128 -35.24 39.47 38.89
N GLU A 129 -34.81 39.48 40.15
CA GLU A 129 -33.39 39.62 40.52
C GLU A 129 -32.55 38.44 40.00
N VAL A 130 -33.14 37.24 39.95
CA VAL A 130 -32.49 36.04 39.40
C VAL A 130 -32.30 36.18 37.89
N VAL A 131 -33.34 36.64 37.17
CA VAL A 131 -33.25 36.85 35.71
C VAL A 131 -32.24 37.97 35.38
N LEU A 132 -32.21 39.05 36.17
CA LEU A 132 -31.22 40.13 36.02
C LEU A 132 -29.78 39.64 36.25
N ALA A 133 -29.57 38.78 37.26
CA ALA A 133 -28.26 38.19 37.52
C ALA A 133 -27.77 37.28 36.37
N ASP A 134 -28.70 36.70 35.61
CA ASP A 134 -28.41 35.85 34.46
C ASP A 134 -28.26 36.60 33.12
N ILE A 135 -28.48 37.92 33.06
CA ILE A 135 -28.39 38.71 31.82
C ILE A 135 -27.09 38.47 31.07
N GLY A 136 -25.94 38.52 31.76
CA GLY A 136 -24.64 38.27 31.13
C GLY A 136 -24.47 36.85 30.57
N LYS A 137 -25.23 35.86 31.07
CA LYS A 137 -25.29 34.52 30.49
C LYS A 137 -26.10 34.52 29.18
N PHE A 138 -27.18 35.31 29.11
CA PHE A 138 -28.02 35.45 27.92
C PHE A 138 -27.35 36.24 26.80
N SER A 139 -26.38 37.12 27.09
CA SER A 139 -25.61 37.86 26.08
C SER A 139 -24.89 36.94 25.06
N LYS A 140 -24.69 35.67 25.40
CA LYS A 140 -24.11 34.63 24.51
C LYS A 140 -25.12 33.93 23.60
N ALA A 141 -26.40 34.28 23.69
CA ALA A 141 -27.45 33.74 22.83
C ALA A 141 -27.28 34.27 21.40
N ASP A 142 -27.71 33.47 20.43
CA ASP A 142 -27.74 33.90 19.02
C ASP A 142 -28.99 34.74 18.72
N LEU A 143 -30.04 34.62 19.54
CA LEU A 143 -31.24 35.46 19.49
C LEU A 143 -31.83 35.64 20.90
N ILE A 144 -32.14 36.88 21.25
CA ILE A 144 -32.82 37.27 22.49
C ILE A 144 -34.21 37.80 22.13
N LEU A 145 -35.25 37.06 22.50
CA LEU A 145 -36.65 37.43 22.29
C LEU A 145 -37.13 38.20 23.52
N MET A 146 -37.43 39.49 23.36
CA MET A 146 -38.06 40.30 24.40
C MET A 146 -39.57 40.33 24.16
N VAL A 147 -40.30 39.51 24.92
CA VAL A 147 -41.71 39.19 24.69
C VAL A 147 -42.63 40.05 25.54
N PHE A 148 -43.57 40.73 24.89
CA PHE A 148 -44.60 41.57 25.47
C PHE A 148 -45.98 41.07 25.04
N PRO A 149 -46.96 40.91 25.93
CA PRO A 149 -48.33 40.67 25.51
C PRO A 149 -48.93 41.92 24.90
N SER A 150 -49.77 41.77 23.87
CA SER A 150 -50.42 42.89 23.17
C SER A 150 -51.33 43.72 24.08
N GLY A 151 -51.83 43.12 25.17
CA GLY A 151 -52.60 43.79 26.21
C GLY A 151 -51.77 44.74 27.09
N ASN A 152 -50.45 44.51 27.21
CA ASN A 152 -49.57 45.29 28.09
C ASN A 152 -48.11 45.31 27.59
N THR A 153 -47.78 46.28 26.74
CA THR A 153 -46.41 46.47 26.19
C THR A 153 -45.54 47.43 26.99
N TRP A 154 -46.06 47.98 28.09
CA TRP A 154 -45.44 49.08 28.84
C TRP A 154 -44.75 48.63 30.13
N THR A 155 -44.71 47.33 30.40
CA THR A 155 -44.20 46.77 31.65
C THR A 155 -42.77 47.21 31.92
N ALA A 156 -42.60 48.07 32.93
CA ALA A 156 -41.30 48.60 33.32
C ALA A 156 -40.27 47.50 33.56
N ALA A 157 -40.68 46.38 34.18
CA ALA A 157 -39.78 45.27 34.45
C ALA A 157 -39.16 44.65 33.20
N THR A 158 -39.90 44.50 32.10
CA THR A 158 -39.39 43.95 30.85
C THR A 158 -38.47 44.95 30.14
N TRP A 159 -38.83 46.24 30.15
CA TRP A 159 -37.97 47.30 29.61
C TRP A 159 -36.67 47.49 30.41
N ASP A 160 -36.70 47.28 31.73
CA ASP A 160 -35.51 47.33 32.57
C ASP A 160 -34.60 46.11 32.34
N LEU A 161 -35.16 44.92 32.06
CA LEU A 161 -34.37 43.78 31.60
C LEU A 161 -33.67 44.12 30.28
N LEU A 162 -34.38 44.71 29.33
CA LEU A 162 -33.81 45.15 28.06
C LEU A 162 -32.67 46.17 28.26
N SER A 163 -32.85 47.16 29.15
CA SER A 163 -31.81 48.14 29.47
C SER A 163 -30.60 47.54 30.19
N ALA A 164 -30.70 46.33 30.74
CA ALA A 164 -29.58 45.61 31.35
C ALA A 164 -28.78 44.77 30.34
N VAL A 165 -29.32 44.51 29.15
CA VAL A 165 -28.63 43.75 28.09
C VAL A 165 -27.42 44.54 27.60
N ASP A 166 -26.28 43.85 27.45
CA ASP A 166 -25.04 44.45 26.95
C ASP A 166 -25.22 45.03 25.56
N ASP A 167 -24.56 46.15 25.28
CA ASP A 167 -24.70 46.90 24.02
C ASP A 167 -24.39 46.04 22.77
N GLU A 168 -23.43 45.12 22.87
CA GLU A 168 -23.07 44.15 21.82
C GLU A 168 -24.16 43.09 21.59
N ALA A 169 -24.92 42.73 22.63
CA ALA A 169 -25.99 41.75 22.53
C ALA A 169 -27.30 42.36 21.98
N LEU A 170 -27.44 43.70 21.97
CA LEU A 170 -28.62 44.39 21.45
C LEU A 170 -28.86 44.12 19.96
N ASP A 171 -27.82 43.88 19.17
CA ASP A 171 -27.95 43.52 17.75
C ASP A 171 -28.62 42.15 17.54
N ARG A 172 -28.70 41.33 18.59
CA ARG A 172 -29.36 40.02 18.61
C ARG A 172 -30.72 40.06 19.31
N VAL A 173 -31.23 41.23 19.66
CA VAL A 173 -32.53 41.39 20.34
C VAL A 173 -33.65 41.59 19.33
N LEU A 174 -34.73 40.83 19.49
CA LEU A 174 -36.00 41.03 18.80
C LEU A 174 -37.10 41.34 19.82
N LEU A 175 -37.79 42.47 19.63
CA LEU A 175 -38.99 42.78 20.39
C LEU A 175 -40.18 42.03 19.79
N VAL A 176 -40.89 41.25 20.60
CA VAL A 176 -42.02 40.43 20.17
C VAL A 176 -43.28 40.88 20.88
N VAL A 177 -44.27 41.34 20.11
CA VAL A 177 -45.62 41.61 20.60
C VAL A 177 -46.47 40.36 20.35
N GLN A 178 -46.77 39.65 21.43
CA GLN A 178 -47.47 38.38 21.44
C GLN A 178 -48.97 38.56 21.64
N GLN A 179 -49.77 37.51 21.39
CA GLN A 179 -51.24 37.58 21.47
C GLN A 179 -51.81 38.67 20.55
N ALA A 180 -51.21 38.82 19.36
CA ALA A 180 -51.61 39.85 18.40
C ALA A 180 -53.03 39.62 17.83
N ASP A 181 -53.55 38.40 17.96
CA ASP A 181 -54.92 38.01 17.58
C ASP A 181 -56.00 38.68 18.45
N GLU A 182 -55.64 39.17 19.64
CA GLU A 182 -56.54 39.92 20.53
C GLU A 182 -56.72 41.40 20.14
N LYS A 183 -55.98 41.89 19.14
CA LYS A 183 -55.93 43.31 18.75
C LYS A 183 -56.28 43.53 17.29
N SER A 184 -56.82 44.70 16.98
CA SER A 184 -57.03 45.12 15.60
C SER A 184 -55.71 45.47 14.92
N ALA A 185 -55.67 45.45 13.58
CA ALA A 185 -54.48 45.84 12.84
C ALA A 185 -54.07 47.30 13.05
N GLU A 186 -55.03 48.18 13.39
CA GLU A 186 -54.76 49.59 13.70
C GLU A 186 -54.12 49.74 15.08
N ASP A 187 -54.65 49.05 16.10
CA ASP A 187 -54.07 49.04 17.45
C ASP A 187 -52.64 48.51 17.44
N LEU A 188 -52.36 47.44 16.69
CA LEU A 188 -51.02 46.89 16.57
C LEU A 188 -50.02 47.88 15.96
N ARG A 189 -50.44 48.71 14.98
CA ARG A 189 -49.59 49.76 14.40
C ARG A 189 -49.25 50.84 15.43
N VAL A 190 -50.23 51.22 16.25
CA VAL A 190 -50.02 52.19 17.35
C VAL A 190 -49.06 51.62 18.39
N ILE A 191 -49.24 50.35 18.77
CA ILE A 191 -48.36 49.65 19.71
C ILE A 191 -46.93 49.60 19.16
N GLU A 192 -46.74 49.18 17.90
CA GLU A 192 -45.42 49.14 17.26
C GLU A 192 -44.76 50.52 17.23
N GLY A 193 -45.51 51.58 16.89
CA GLY A 193 -44.99 52.96 16.89
C GLY A 193 -44.46 53.40 18.25
N HIS A 194 -45.24 53.19 19.32
CA HIS A 194 -44.79 53.51 20.67
C HIS A 194 -43.60 52.64 21.13
N MET A 195 -43.55 51.37 20.74
CA MET A 195 -42.43 50.51 21.09
C MET A 195 -41.11 50.94 20.42
N ARG A 196 -41.16 51.48 19.19
CA ARG A 196 -39.99 52.09 18.53
C ARG A 196 -39.47 53.29 19.33
N GLU A 197 -40.36 54.19 19.74
CA GLU A 197 -39.98 55.34 20.56
C GLU A 197 -39.37 54.91 21.90
N LEU A 198 -39.94 53.89 22.54
CA LEU A 198 -39.44 53.34 23.79
C LEU A 198 -38.09 52.64 23.63
N SER A 199 -37.86 51.89 22.54
CA SER A 199 -36.56 51.25 22.31
C SER A 199 -35.47 52.30 22.15
N VAL A 200 -35.72 53.36 21.37
CA VAL A 200 -34.77 54.48 21.22
C VAL A 200 -34.52 55.15 22.57
N LYS A 201 -35.56 55.39 23.36
CA LYS A 201 -35.42 56.02 24.68
C LYS A 201 -34.66 55.16 25.69
N LYS A 202 -34.83 53.84 25.65
CA LYS A 202 -34.30 52.89 26.65
C LYS A 202 -32.92 52.36 26.33
N VAL A 203 -32.60 52.16 25.05
CA VAL A 203 -31.33 51.57 24.61
C VAL A 203 -30.63 52.37 23.50
N GLY A 204 -31.11 53.57 23.17
CA GLY A 204 -30.46 54.48 22.23
C GLY A 204 -30.61 54.11 20.75
N ARG A 205 -31.30 53.01 20.42
CA ARG A 205 -31.50 52.54 19.04
C ARG A 205 -32.90 51.96 18.84
N GLU A 206 -33.37 51.99 17.59
CA GLU A 206 -34.59 51.26 17.20
C GLU A 206 -34.25 49.77 17.09
N LEU A 207 -34.99 48.93 17.83
CA LEU A 207 -34.85 47.48 17.75
C LEU A 207 -35.91 46.89 16.82
N PRO A 208 -35.65 45.76 16.15
CA PRO A 208 -36.67 45.11 15.33
C PRO A 208 -37.87 44.68 16.19
N ILE A 209 -39.08 44.91 15.68
CA ILE A 209 -40.34 44.57 16.35
C ILE A 209 -41.17 43.68 15.44
N LEU A 210 -41.68 42.57 15.97
CA LEU A 210 -42.62 41.70 15.27
C LEU A 210 -43.88 41.46 16.12
N THR A 211 -45.05 41.57 15.48
CA THR A 211 -46.36 41.22 16.05
C THR A 211 -46.78 39.82 15.61
N MET A 212 -47.15 38.94 16.54
CA MET A 212 -47.52 37.56 16.23
C MET A 212 -48.45 36.92 17.27
N ALA A 213 -49.04 35.79 16.89
CA ALA A 213 -49.84 34.93 17.76
C ALA A 213 -49.30 33.49 17.72
N ALA A 214 -48.32 33.21 18.57
CA ALA A 214 -47.59 31.95 18.65
C ALA A 214 -48.50 30.76 18.99
N GLY A 215 -49.58 30.96 19.73
CA GLY A 215 -50.57 29.92 20.00
C GLY A 215 -51.20 29.39 18.70
N LEU A 216 -51.71 30.30 17.86
CA LEU A 216 -52.26 29.96 16.54
C LEU A 216 -51.20 29.33 15.61
N ALA A 217 -49.94 29.77 15.72
CA ALA A 217 -48.83 29.22 14.95
C ALA A 217 -48.50 27.78 15.36
N LEU A 218 -48.42 27.52 16.68
CA LEU A 218 -48.16 26.20 17.24
C LEU A 218 -49.28 25.22 16.87
N GLU A 219 -50.54 25.64 17.05
CA GLU A 219 -51.71 24.85 16.67
C GLU A 219 -51.68 24.51 15.18
N ALA A 220 -51.40 25.49 14.32
CA ALA A 220 -51.30 25.28 12.87
C ALA A 220 -50.14 24.36 12.46
N LYS A 221 -49.05 24.31 13.23
CA LYS A 221 -47.90 23.41 12.97
C LYS A 221 -48.16 21.98 13.44
N ILE A 222 -48.91 21.79 14.53
CA ILE A 222 -49.21 20.47 15.10
C ILE A 222 -50.44 19.85 14.44
N SER A 223 -51.45 20.65 14.08
CA SER A 223 -52.75 20.19 13.59
C SER A 223 -52.97 20.50 12.11
N PRO A 224 -53.09 19.47 11.24
CA PRO A 224 -53.33 19.67 9.80
C PRO A 224 -54.63 20.39 9.46
N GLU A 225 -55.66 20.27 10.31
CA GLU A 225 -57.01 20.80 10.07
C GLU A 225 -57.10 22.33 10.20
N THR A 226 -56.30 22.93 11.07
CA THR A 226 -56.25 24.39 11.32
C THR A 226 -55.12 25.10 10.57
N ALA A 227 -54.29 24.34 9.86
CA ALA A 227 -53.03 24.77 9.26
C ALA A 227 -53.14 26.03 8.38
N ARG A 228 -54.12 26.14 7.46
CA ARG A 228 -54.16 27.29 6.53
C ARG A 228 -54.63 28.60 7.14
N LYS A 229 -55.71 28.58 7.93
CA LYS A 229 -56.28 29.81 8.52
C LYS A 229 -55.49 30.28 9.74
N GLY A 230 -55.06 29.35 10.61
CA GLY A 230 -54.25 29.66 11.78
C GLY A 230 -52.87 30.20 11.41
N TRP A 231 -52.23 29.65 10.36
CA TRP A 231 -50.90 30.09 9.94
C TRP A 231 -50.87 31.55 9.46
N SER A 232 -51.75 31.93 8.54
CA SER A 232 -51.80 33.30 8.04
C SER A 232 -52.21 34.30 9.12
N ALA A 233 -53.13 33.91 10.02
CA ALA A 233 -53.58 34.77 11.12
C ALA A 233 -52.49 34.97 12.19
N SER A 234 -51.62 33.98 12.39
CA SER A 234 -50.58 34.04 13.42
C SER A 234 -49.45 35.02 13.12
N ARG A 235 -49.27 35.43 11.86
CA ARG A 235 -48.14 36.26 11.36
C ARG A 235 -46.76 35.65 11.63
N PHE A 236 -46.70 34.35 11.92
CA PHE A 236 -45.47 33.69 12.34
C PHE A 236 -44.46 33.51 11.20
N SER A 237 -44.90 33.51 9.94
CA SER A 237 -44.00 33.45 8.78
C SER A 237 -42.97 34.57 8.79
N THR A 238 -43.35 35.79 9.17
CA THR A 238 -42.44 36.93 9.27
C THR A 238 -41.34 36.71 10.31
N PHE A 239 -41.65 35.98 11.39
CA PHE A 239 -40.67 35.59 12.39
C PHE A 239 -39.72 34.51 11.87
N GLU A 240 -40.22 33.52 11.13
CA GLU A 240 -39.37 32.50 10.50
C GLU A 240 -38.42 33.12 9.46
N ASP A 241 -38.90 34.08 8.67
CA ASP A 241 -38.10 34.83 7.71
C ASP A 241 -37.03 35.68 8.42
N PHE A 242 -37.42 36.39 9.49
CA PHE A 242 -36.48 37.14 10.33
C PHE A 242 -35.41 36.24 10.93
N PHE A 243 -35.80 35.12 11.54
CA PHE A 243 -34.85 34.17 12.13
C PHE A 243 -33.86 33.65 11.08
N THR A 244 -34.35 33.30 9.89
CA THR A 244 -33.50 32.82 8.81
C THR A 244 -32.51 33.90 8.36
N ARG A 245 -32.97 35.13 8.14
CA ARG A 245 -32.12 36.20 7.61
C ARG A 245 -31.14 36.78 8.65
N GLU A 246 -31.64 37.10 9.84
CA GLU A 246 -30.88 37.85 10.85
C GLU A 246 -30.09 36.95 11.80
N VAL A 247 -30.46 35.67 11.92
CA VAL A 247 -29.75 34.72 12.80
C VAL A 247 -28.93 33.72 11.98
N CYS A 248 -29.59 32.94 11.11
CA CYS A 248 -28.92 31.89 10.33
C CYS A 248 -27.97 32.47 9.28
N ASP A 249 -28.40 33.48 8.54
CA ASP A 249 -27.63 34.09 7.45
C ASP A 249 -26.83 35.33 7.90
N SER A 250 -26.69 35.54 9.23
CA SER A 250 -25.96 36.66 9.80
C SER A 250 -24.48 36.69 9.40
N VAL A 251 -23.89 37.89 9.39
CA VAL A 251 -22.46 38.08 9.07
C VAL A 251 -21.57 37.24 9.99
N ALA A 252 -21.92 37.14 11.28
CA ALA A 252 -21.19 36.33 12.23
C ALA A 252 -21.22 34.83 11.88
N LYS A 253 -22.39 34.29 11.49
CA LYS A 253 -22.50 32.88 11.08
C LYS A 253 -21.80 32.59 9.76
N ARG A 254 -21.91 33.49 8.78
CA ARG A 254 -21.17 33.41 7.52
C ARG A 254 -19.65 33.40 7.77
N TYR A 255 -19.17 34.27 8.66
CA TYR A 255 -17.75 34.32 9.05
C TYR A 255 -17.27 33.01 9.68
N VAL A 256 -18.04 32.45 10.63
CA VAL A 256 -17.69 31.16 11.27
C VAL A 256 -17.67 30.03 10.24
N PHE A 257 -18.63 30.04 9.30
CA PHE A 257 -18.70 29.06 8.22
C PHE A 257 -17.48 29.13 7.29
N ASP A 258 -17.19 30.31 6.73
CA ASP A 258 -16.04 30.56 5.85
C ASP A 258 -14.72 30.22 6.55
N ARG A 259 -14.55 30.67 7.80
CA ARG A 259 -13.39 30.31 8.62
C ARG A 259 -13.22 28.79 8.74
N THR A 260 -14.30 28.05 8.97
CA THR A 260 -14.26 26.59 9.08
C THR A 260 -13.89 25.94 7.73
N CYS A 261 -14.39 26.46 6.60
CA CYS A 261 -13.98 26.03 5.27
C CYS A 261 -12.49 26.28 5.01
N GLN A 262 -11.96 27.44 5.42
CA GLN A 262 -10.55 27.77 5.29
C GLN A 262 -9.67 26.83 6.15
N GLU A 263 -10.09 26.55 7.38
CA GLU A 263 -9.42 25.61 8.27
C GLU A 263 -9.42 24.19 7.67
N ALA A 264 -10.54 23.74 7.12
CA ALA A 264 -10.66 22.47 6.40
C ALA A 264 -9.75 22.41 5.15
N THR A 265 -9.70 23.49 4.38
CA THR A 265 -8.84 23.62 3.18
C THR A 265 -7.36 23.53 3.55
N ARG A 266 -6.94 24.18 4.64
CA ARG A 266 -5.56 24.08 5.14
C ARG A 266 -5.22 22.65 5.58
N LEU A 267 -6.16 21.94 6.20
CA LEU A 267 -5.97 20.54 6.56
C LEU A 267 -5.85 19.66 5.32
N LEU A 268 -6.73 19.83 4.32
CA LEU A 268 -6.62 19.12 3.03
C LEU A 268 -5.29 19.36 2.33
N ARG A 269 -4.78 20.59 2.30
CA ARG A 269 -3.44 20.87 1.73
C ARG A 269 -2.31 20.15 2.47
N ARG A 270 -2.38 20.08 3.81
CA ARG A 270 -1.39 19.30 4.58
C ARG A 270 -1.47 17.80 4.27
N ILE A 271 -2.67 17.28 4.04
CA ILE A 271 -2.89 15.89 3.59
C ILE A 271 -2.29 15.68 2.21
N GLU A 272 -2.56 16.60 1.27
CA GLU A 272 -1.99 16.59 -0.08
C GLU A 272 -0.46 16.55 -0.01
N ASP A 273 0.16 17.48 0.71
CA ASP A 273 1.62 17.55 0.89
C ASP A 273 2.22 16.27 1.52
N ALA A 274 1.48 15.59 2.39
CA ALA A 274 1.92 14.34 3.01
C ALA A 274 1.84 13.16 2.02
N LEU A 275 0.72 13.02 1.32
CA LEU A 275 0.55 12.02 0.25
C LEU A 275 1.60 12.22 -0.85
N ASP A 276 1.85 13.46 -1.24
CA ASP A 276 2.85 13.79 -2.27
C ASP A 276 4.27 13.45 -1.82
N ARG A 277 4.61 13.69 -0.55
CA ARG A 277 5.90 13.31 0.03
C ARG A 277 6.07 11.79 0.07
N GLN A 278 5.03 11.04 0.46
CA GLN A 278 5.06 9.58 0.46
C GLN A 278 5.22 9.04 -0.96
N ARG A 279 4.47 9.58 -1.94
CA ARG A 279 4.61 9.22 -3.36
C ARG A 279 6.02 9.45 -3.88
N ARG A 280 6.58 10.65 -3.68
CA ARG A 280 7.96 10.97 -4.11
C ARG A 280 8.99 10.07 -3.44
N GLY A 281 8.82 9.78 -2.14
CA GLY A 281 9.68 8.83 -1.42
C GLY A 281 9.67 7.44 -2.06
N MET A 282 8.49 6.92 -2.43
CA MET A 282 8.38 5.64 -3.11
C MET A 282 8.95 5.65 -4.54
N ASP A 283 8.80 6.76 -5.27
CA ASP A 283 9.42 6.90 -6.60
C ASP A 283 10.95 6.89 -6.49
N ASP A 284 11.50 7.63 -5.52
CA ASP A 284 12.93 7.66 -5.23
C ASP A 284 13.47 6.29 -4.79
N ASP A 285 12.68 5.53 -4.01
CA ASP A 285 12.99 4.14 -3.65
C ASP A 285 12.94 3.21 -4.87
N GLY A 286 11.99 3.41 -5.78
CA GLY A 286 11.92 2.69 -7.05
C GLY A 286 13.14 2.93 -7.93
N TRP A 287 13.61 4.18 -8.01
CA TRP A 287 14.86 4.53 -8.71
C TRP A 287 16.08 3.89 -8.07
N PHE A 288 16.13 3.87 -6.73
CA PHE A 288 17.20 3.21 -5.99
C PHE A 288 17.26 1.70 -6.28
N LEU A 289 16.12 0.99 -6.22
CA LEU A 289 16.04 -0.43 -6.57
C LEU A 289 16.47 -0.69 -8.01
N ALA A 290 16.01 0.13 -8.96
CA ALA A 290 16.44 0.01 -10.36
C ALA A 290 17.94 0.26 -10.55
N GLY A 291 18.56 1.06 -9.66
CA GLY A 291 20.02 1.21 -9.59
C GLY A 291 20.71 -0.08 -9.14
N LEU A 292 20.22 -0.72 -8.08
CA LEU A 292 20.75 -1.99 -7.59
C LEU A 292 20.59 -3.15 -8.60
N GLU A 293 19.44 -3.22 -9.28
CA GLU A 293 19.21 -4.17 -10.37
C GLU A 293 20.22 -3.96 -11.51
N ARG A 294 20.56 -2.70 -11.83
CA ARG A 294 21.58 -2.37 -12.82
C ARG A 294 22.99 -2.75 -12.36
N GLU A 295 23.34 -2.52 -11.10
CA GLU A 295 24.62 -2.98 -10.51
C GLU A 295 24.76 -4.51 -10.66
N ALA A 296 23.68 -5.27 -10.40
CA ALA A 296 23.64 -6.72 -10.58
C ALA A 296 23.82 -7.16 -12.05
N ASP A 297 23.13 -6.48 -12.97
CA ASP A 297 23.26 -6.73 -14.41
C ASP A 297 24.66 -6.41 -14.94
N GLU A 298 25.29 -5.34 -14.45
CA GLU A 298 26.66 -4.98 -14.81
C GLU A 298 27.66 -6.05 -14.36
N LEU A 299 27.52 -6.60 -13.14
CA LEU A 299 28.32 -7.73 -12.68
C LEU A 299 28.13 -8.97 -13.56
N ARG A 300 26.88 -9.28 -13.94
CA ARG A 300 26.56 -10.39 -14.85
C ARG A 300 27.25 -10.21 -16.21
N GLU A 301 27.16 -9.02 -16.80
CA GLU A 301 27.80 -8.72 -18.09
C GLU A 301 29.33 -8.81 -18.01
N LEU A 302 29.95 -8.37 -16.91
CA LEU A 302 31.39 -8.53 -16.69
C LEU A 302 31.81 -10.00 -16.67
N VAL A 303 31.07 -10.88 -15.99
CA VAL A 303 31.35 -12.33 -15.94
C VAL A 303 31.16 -12.95 -17.33
N VAL A 304 30.09 -12.60 -18.03
CA VAL A 304 29.83 -13.09 -19.40
C VAL A 304 30.92 -12.62 -20.37
N ALA A 305 31.43 -11.39 -20.22
CA ALA A 305 32.52 -10.88 -21.03
C ALA A 305 33.86 -11.60 -20.77
N ASP A 306 34.11 -12.04 -19.53
CA ASP A 306 35.32 -12.80 -19.16
C ASP A 306 35.16 -14.32 -19.37
N ALA A 307 34.01 -14.79 -19.85
CA ALA A 307 33.70 -16.21 -20.05
C ALA A 307 34.78 -16.96 -20.83
N ASP A 308 35.31 -16.36 -21.91
CA ASP A 308 36.35 -16.99 -22.72
C ASP A 308 37.66 -17.19 -21.92
N ARG A 309 38.01 -16.27 -21.01
CA ARG A 309 39.18 -16.45 -20.13
C ARG A 309 38.95 -17.50 -19.06
N THR A 310 37.74 -17.59 -18.53
CA THR A 310 37.39 -18.62 -17.54
C THR A 310 37.39 -20.01 -18.18
N LEU A 311 36.87 -20.15 -19.40
CA LEU A 311 36.86 -21.42 -20.14
C LEU A 311 38.27 -21.90 -20.53
N VAL A 312 39.25 -21.01 -20.70
CA VAL A 312 40.66 -21.40 -20.88
C VAL A 312 41.20 -22.18 -19.67
N LYS A 313 40.60 -22.05 -18.48
CA LYS A 313 40.99 -22.86 -17.32
C LYS A 313 40.57 -24.33 -17.45
N LEU A 314 39.66 -24.69 -18.38
CA LEU A 314 39.31 -26.08 -18.69
C LEU A 314 40.45 -26.85 -19.37
N ARG A 315 41.44 -26.14 -19.93
CA ARG A 315 42.58 -26.72 -20.64
C ARG A 315 43.35 -27.71 -19.78
N GLU A 316 43.83 -27.27 -18.62
CA GLU A 316 44.66 -28.11 -17.74
C GLU A 316 43.92 -29.39 -17.26
N PRO A 317 42.67 -29.32 -16.77
CA PRO A 317 41.86 -30.51 -16.50
C PRO A 317 41.65 -31.41 -17.72
N TYR A 318 41.44 -30.83 -18.90
CA TYR A 318 41.27 -31.58 -20.13
C TYR A 318 42.56 -32.30 -20.57
N GLU A 319 43.72 -31.64 -20.51
CA GLU A 319 45.01 -32.27 -20.79
C GLU A 319 45.29 -33.45 -19.85
N ALA A 320 44.96 -33.28 -18.55
CA ALA A 320 45.08 -34.34 -17.56
C ALA A 320 44.15 -35.53 -17.89
N LEU A 321 42.91 -35.26 -18.29
CA LEU A 321 41.95 -36.27 -18.76
C LEU A 321 42.47 -37.00 -20.00
N VAL A 322 43.01 -36.28 -20.99
CA VAL A 322 43.60 -36.86 -22.21
C VAL A 322 44.78 -37.76 -21.85
N ALA A 323 45.63 -37.35 -20.90
CA ALA A 323 46.72 -38.19 -20.40
C ALA A 323 46.23 -39.45 -19.67
N GLN A 324 45.13 -39.38 -18.92
CA GLN A 324 44.51 -40.54 -18.27
C GLN A 324 43.90 -41.51 -19.29
N VAL A 325 43.14 -41.02 -20.27
CA VAL A 325 42.56 -41.82 -21.35
C VAL A 325 43.67 -42.46 -22.19
N GLY A 326 44.75 -41.73 -22.48
CA GLY A 326 45.93 -42.24 -23.16
C GLY A 326 46.61 -43.40 -22.41
N ARG A 327 46.77 -43.28 -21.08
CA ARG A 327 47.30 -44.37 -20.23
C ARG A 327 46.36 -45.58 -20.21
N ALA A 328 45.05 -45.37 -20.13
CA ALA A 328 44.06 -46.45 -20.17
C ALA A 328 44.08 -47.20 -21.52
N LEU A 329 44.18 -46.47 -22.63
CA LEU A 329 44.34 -47.03 -23.97
C LEU A 329 45.67 -47.80 -24.10
N ALA A 330 46.79 -47.25 -23.61
CA ALA A 330 48.09 -47.93 -23.63
C ALA A 330 48.08 -49.26 -22.86
N GLY A 331 47.44 -49.31 -21.69
CA GLY A 331 47.28 -50.53 -20.90
C GLY A 331 46.42 -51.59 -21.61
N ARG A 332 45.40 -51.18 -22.38
CA ARG A 332 44.58 -52.11 -23.18
C ARG A 332 45.30 -52.61 -24.44
N LEU A 333 46.12 -51.77 -25.05
CA LEU A 333 46.88 -52.10 -26.25
C LEU A 333 48.19 -52.84 -25.98
N GLY A 334 48.45 -53.24 -24.72
CA GLY A 334 49.58 -54.07 -24.33
C GLY A 334 49.49 -55.51 -24.89
N PRO A 335 50.61 -56.26 -24.86
CA PRO A 335 50.72 -57.56 -25.53
C PRO A 335 49.72 -58.61 -25.02
N MET A 336 49.56 -58.72 -23.69
CA MET A 336 48.66 -59.71 -23.08
C MET A 336 47.18 -59.46 -23.41
N ARG A 337 46.71 -58.21 -23.29
CA ARG A 337 45.31 -57.85 -23.58
C ARG A 337 44.99 -57.87 -25.07
N THR A 338 45.96 -57.51 -25.92
CA THR A 338 45.81 -57.63 -27.39
C THR A 338 45.61 -59.08 -27.80
N PHE A 339 46.37 -60.01 -27.22
CA PHE A 339 46.22 -61.45 -27.49
C PHE A 339 44.82 -61.98 -27.14
N ILE A 340 44.31 -61.62 -25.95
CA ILE A 340 42.96 -62.00 -25.52
C ILE A 340 41.89 -61.38 -26.46
N GLY A 341 42.03 -60.11 -26.83
CA GLY A 341 41.11 -59.43 -27.74
C GLY A 341 41.10 -59.99 -29.17
N LEU A 342 42.22 -60.56 -29.64
CA LEU A 342 42.29 -61.23 -30.94
C LEU A 342 41.44 -62.50 -30.98
N LEU A 343 41.34 -63.23 -29.86
CA LEU A 343 40.59 -64.49 -29.72
C LEU A 343 39.09 -64.27 -29.42
N PHE A 344 38.75 -63.30 -28.57
CA PHE A 344 37.37 -63.10 -28.08
C PHE A 344 36.69 -61.82 -28.61
N GLY A 345 37.37 -61.05 -29.47
CA GLY A 345 36.85 -59.80 -30.04
C GLY A 345 37.33 -58.54 -29.31
N ASP A 346 37.53 -57.46 -30.06
CA ASP A 346 38.04 -56.18 -29.54
C ASP A 346 36.91 -55.20 -29.27
N ARG A 347 36.70 -54.85 -28.00
CA ARG A 347 35.73 -53.83 -27.54
C ARG A 347 36.41 -52.57 -27.02
N SER A 348 37.71 -52.41 -27.27
CA SER A 348 38.52 -51.36 -26.64
C SER A 348 38.01 -49.95 -26.97
N ALA A 349 37.56 -49.70 -28.20
CA ALA A 349 37.05 -48.40 -28.63
C ALA A 349 35.76 -48.00 -27.88
N THR A 350 34.79 -48.90 -27.75
CA THR A 350 33.51 -48.63 -27.05
C THR A 350 33.73 -48.38 -25.56
N ILE A 351 34.60 -49.15 -24.91
CA ILE A 351 34.85 -48.97 -23.48
C ILE A 351 35.63 -47.68 -23.23
N LEU A 352 36.52 -47.27 -24.14
CA LEU A 352 37.24 -46.00 -24.04
C LEU A 352 36.33 -44.80 -24.31
N GLU A 353 35.38 -44.91 -25.22
CA GLU A 353 34.37 -43.88 -25.46
C GLU A 353 33.48 -43.69 -24.22
N ALA A 354 33.03 -44.78 -23.57
CA ALA A 354 32.29 -44.70 -22.32
C ALA A 354 33.13 -44.10 -21.17
N GLN A 355 34.41 -44.50 -21.04
CA GLN A 355 35.32 -43.93 -20.05
C GLN A 355 35.67 -42.46 -20.32
N LEU A 356 35.73 -42.05 -21.59
CA LEU A 356 35.91 -40.65 -21.95
C LEU A 356 34.66 -39.85 -21.58
N ALA A 357 33.46 -40.37 -21.88
CA ALA A 357 32.20 -39.73 -21.54
C ALA A 357 32.05 -39.50 -20.03
N GLU A 358 32.27 -40.55 -19.24
CA GLU A 358 32.25 -40.49 -17.77
C GLU A 358 33.26 -39.47 -17.23
N LYS A 359 34.53 -39.55 -17.64
CA LYS A 359 35.56 -38.61 -17.16
C LYS A 359 35.35 -37.17 -17.62
N LEU A 360 34.80 -36.98 -18.82
CA LEU A 360 34.49 -35.66 -19.36
C LEU A 360 33.32 -35.05 -18.60
N GLN A 361 32.31 -35.86 -18.25
CA GLN A 361 31.22 -35.45 -17.37
C GLN A 361 31.73 -35.02 -16.00
N ASP A 362 32.57 -35.84 -15.35
CA ASP A 362 33.15 -35.52 -14.04
C ASP A 362 33.94 -34.21 -14.09
N MET A 363 34.79 -34.03 -15.11
CA MET A 363 35.60 -32.81 -15.28
C MET A 363 34.73 -31.57 -15.51
N MET A 364 33.68 -31.66 -16.32
CA MET A 364 32.76 -30.55 -16.55
C MET A 364 31.93 -30.21 -15.31
N ALA A 365 31.48 -31.23 -14.57
CA ALA A 365 30.77 -31.06 -13.31
C ALA A 365 31.65 -30.41 -12.24
N ASP A 366 32.91 -30.86 -12.10
CA ASP A 366 33.87 -30.28 -11.15
C ASP A 366 34.18 -28.82 -11.50
N PHE A 367 34.43 -28.52 -12.78
CA PHE A 367 34.66 -27.15 -13.23
C PHE A 367 33.45 -26.24 -12.97
N SER A 368 32.25 -26.67 -13.38
CA SER A 368 31.02 -25.91 -13.19
C SER A 368 30.75 -25.68 -11.70
N ARG A 369 30.89 -26.71 -10.86
CA ARG A 369 30.69 -26.63 -9.41
C ARG A 369 31.65 -25.63 -8.77
N GLN A 370 32.93 -25.64 -9.16
CA GLN A 370 33.93 -24.70 -8.64
C GLN A 370 33.66 -23.27 -9.08
N ASP A 371 33.33 -23.05 -10.35
CA ASP A 371 33.07 -21.70 -10.87
C ASP A 371 31.75 -21.13 -10.33
N ALA A 372 30.68 -21.92 -10.29
CA ALA A 372 29.41 -21.54 -9.67
C ALA A 372 29.60 -21.19 -8.18
N ALA A 373 30.33 -22.01 -7.41
CA ALA A 373 30.63 -21.71 -6.01
C ALA A 373 31.43 -20.41 -5.83
N ARG A 374 32.36 -20.12 -6.75
CA ARG A 374 33.12 -18.86 -6.76
C ARG A 374 32.20 -17.67 -7.05
N LEU A 375 31.39 -17.74 -8.11
CA LEU A 375 30.46 -16.67 -8.49
C LEU A 375 29.44 -16.40 -7.37
N LEU A 376 28.95 -17.44 -6.70
CA LEU A 376 28.05 -17.29 -5.56
C LEU A 376 28.71 -16.59 -4.38
N ASN A 377 30.01 -16.82 -4.12
CA ASN A 377 30.74 -16.06 -3.09
C ASN A 377 30.89 -14.57 -3.46
N GLU A 378 31.15 -14.28 -4.74
CA GLU A 378 31.21 -12.90 -5.23
C GLU A 378 29.83 -12.22 -5.09
N CYS A 379 28.75 -12.94 -5.41
CA CYS A 379 27.36 -12.48 -5.23
C CYS A 379 26.99 -12.27 -3.74
N GLU A 380 27.38 -13.18 -2.85
CA GLU A 380 27.18 -13.04 -1.39
C GLU A 380 27.94 -11.82 -0.86
N GLY A 381 29.16 -11.57 -1.33
CA GLY A 381 29.93 -10.37 -0.99
C GLY A 381 29.21 -9.10 -1.39
N HIS A 382 28.74 -9.02 -2.64
CA HIS A 382 27.95 -7.88 -3.11
C HIS A 382 26.62 -7.74 -2.35
N TRP A 383 25.92 -8.83 -2.06
CA TRP A 383 24.70 -8.81 -1.25
C TRP A 383 24.94 -8.27 0.17
N GLY A 384 26.11 -8.56 0.75
CA GLY A 384 26.54 -8.00 2.03
C GLY A 384 26.62 -6.47 2.04
N GLU A 385 26.83 -5.84 0.89
CA GLU A 385 26.81 -4.38 0.72
C GLU A 385 25.41 -3.85 0.36
N VAL A 386 24.68 -4.57 -0.48
CA VAL A 386 23.32 -4.19 -0.94
C VAL A 386 22.30 -4.25 0.20
N ARG A 387 22.27 -5.33 0.98
CA ARG A 387 21.26 -5.53 2.03
C ARG A 387 21.23 -4.39 3.06
N PRO A 388 22.37 -3.96 3.65
CA PRO A 388 22.39 -2.80 4.55
C PRO A 388 21.89 -1.52 3.89
N ARG A 389 22.24 -1.24 2.62
CA ARG A 389 21.77 -0.07 1.88
C ARG A 389 20.24 -0.06 1.74
N VAL A 390 19.64 -1.22 1.47
CA VAL A 390 18.17 -1.39 1.39
C VAL A 390 17.52 -1.19 2.76
N ILE A 391 18.08 -1.77 3.83
CA ILE A 391 17.55 -1.63 5.19
C ILE A 391 17.64 -0.17 5.67
N GLU A 392 18.79 0.48 5.49
CA GLU A 392 19.02 1.86 5.93
C GLU A 392 18.10 2.85 5.20
N ARG A 393 17.93 2.68 3.89
CA ARG A 393 17.13 3.61 3.08
C ARG A 393 15.63 3.34 3.17
N MET A 394 15.21 2.09 3.02
CA MET A 394 13.80 1.72 2.83
C MET A 394 13.14 1.16 4.10
N GLY A 395 13.92 0.83 5.13
CA GLY A 395 13.43 0.16 6.34
C GLY A 395 12.85 -1.23 6.08
N MET A 396 13.17 -1.85 4.94
CA MET A 396 12.73 -3.18 4.55
C MET A 396 13.92 -4.14 4.60
N ASP A 397 13.71 -5.34 5.14
CA ASP A 397 14.72 -6.40 5.08
C ASP A 397 14.43 -7.31 3.86
N PRO A 398 15.31 -7.32 2.83
CA PRO A 398 15.16 -8.24 1.70
C PRO A 398 15.39 -9.71 2.09
N GLY A 399 15.90 -9.98 3.31
CA GLY A 399 16.26 -11.31 3.78
C GLY A 399 17.69 -11.70 3.44
N GLU A 400 18.04 -12.95 3.74
CA GLU A 400 19.34 -13.50 3.35
C GLU A 400 19.43 -13.66 1.82
N ALA A 401 20.66 -13.70 1.31
CA ALA A 401 20.88 -13.91 -0.11
C ALA A 401 20.25 -15.26 -0.52
N VAL A 402 19.50 -15.30 -1.63
CA VAL A 402 18.98 -16.57 -2.19
C VAL A 402 20.13 -17.53 -2.55
N THR A 403 21.35 -17.03 -2.58
CA THR A 403 22.61 -17.76 -2.82
C THR A 403 23.24 -18.35 -1.55
N SER A 404 22.63 -18.22 -0.36
CA SER A 404 23.13 -18.78 0.90
C SER A 404 22.35 -20.04 1.35
N GLY A 405 22.95 -20.81 2.27
CA GLY A 405 22.27 -21.94 2.93
C GLY A 405 21.88 -23.10 2.01
N GLU A 406 20.70 -23.70 2.21
CA GLU A 406 20.21 -24.86 1.43
C GLU A 406 19.93 -24.51 -0.05
N ALA A 407 19.57 -23.26 -0.35
CA ALA A 407 19.32 -22.82 -1.73
C ALA A 407 20.60 -22.77 -2.57
N ARG A 408 21.76 -22.57 -1.93
CA ARG A 408 23.08 -22.51 -2.57
C ARG A 408 23.42 -23.77 -3.35
N GLU A 409 23.25 -24.94 -2.72
CA GLU A 409 23.54 -26.23 -3.37
C GLU A 409 22.60 -26.45 -4.57
N GLY A 410 21.34 -26.05 -4.47
CA GLY A 410 20.39 -26.12 -5.59
C GLY A 410 20.82 -25.30 -6.81
N VAL A 411 21.35 -24.10 -6.62
CA VAL A 411 21.85 -23.24 -7.71
C VAL A 411 23.12 -23.82 -8.35
N ILE A 412 24.00 -24.41 -7.53
CA ILE A 412 25.22 -25.09 -8.00
C ILE A 412 24.85 -26.32 -8.84
N ASP A 413 23.94 -27.15 -8.34
CA ASP A 413 23.52 -28.37 -9.04
C ASP A 413 22.82 -28.03 -10.37
N HIS A 414 21.99 -26.98 -10.41
CA HIS A 414 21.40 -26.47 -11.67
C HIS A 414 22.48 -26.01 -12.66
N SER A 415 23.51 -25.31 -12.20
CA SER A 415 24.63 -24.87 -13.03
C SER A 415 25.43 -26.06 -13.61
N VAL A 416 25.61 -27.12 -12.81
CA VAL A 416 26.21 -28.39 -13.26
C VAL A 416 25.34 -29.07 -14.30
N GLU A 417 24.02 -29.10 -14.10
CA GLU A 417 23.07 -29.69 -15.04
C GLU A 417 23.08 -28.95 -16.39
N GLU A 418 23.01 -27.61 -16.38
CA GLU A 418 23.02 -26.80 -17.60
C GLU A 418 24.30 -26.98 -18.42
N THR A 419 25.46 -26.91 -17.77
CA THR A 419 26.75 -27.13 -18.44
C THR A 419 26.91 -28.57 -18.96
N SER A 420 26.35 -29.55 -18.25
CA SER A 420 26.35 -30.96 -18.67
C SER A 420 25.54 -31.22 -19.95
N LYS A 421 24.61 -30.34 -20.33
CA LYS A 421 23.87 -30.44 -21.60
C LYS A 421 24.78 -30.30 -22.83
N ALA A 422 25.99 -29.74 -22.69
CA ALA A 422 26.98 -29.71 -23.75
C ALA A 422 27.59 -31.10 -24.06
N LEU A 423 27.57 -32.03 -23.10
CA LEU A 423 28.29 -33.31 -23.15
C LEU A 423 27.90 -34.20 -24.34
N PRO A 424 26.60 -34.42 -24.68
CA PRO A 424 26.24 -35.25 -25.82
C PRO A 424 26.75 -34.68 -27.15
N GLY A 425 26.66 -33.35 -27.32
CA GLY A 425 27.16 -32.65 -28.50
C GLY A 425 28.68 -32.72 -28.62
N LEU A 426 29.39 -32.55 -27.50
CA LEU A 426 30.84 -32.69 -27.42
C LEU A 426 31.31 -34.10 -27.81
N LEU A 427 30.70 -35.14 -27.25
CA LEU A 427 31.05 -36.53 -27.55
C LEU A 427 30.82 -36.87 -29.03
N GLN A 428 29.73 -36.36 -29.61
CA GLN A 428 29.44 -36.52 -31.03
C GLN A 428 30.49 -35.81 -31.92
N GLN A 429 31.01 -34.68 -31.47
CA GLN A 429 32.01 -33.89 -32.18
C GLN A 429 33.42 -34.48 -32.10
N LEU A 430 33.82 -34.99 -30.92
CA LEU A 430 35.13 -35.60 -30.69
C LEU A 430 35.33 -36.91 -31.49
N ARG A 431 34.24 -37.61 -31.84
CA ARG A 431 34.23 -38.83 -32.67
C ARG A 431 35.33 -39.84 -32.31
N LEU A 432 35.62 -40.02 -31.02
CA LEU A 432 36.74 -40.84 -30.55
C LEU A 432 36.68 -42.25 -31.16
N ARG A 433 35.51 -42.90 -31.12
CA ARG A 433 35.30 -44.23 -31.69
C ARG A 433 35.52 -44.29 -33.19
N GLY A 434 34.96 -43.34 -33.95
CA GLY A 434 35.16 -43.26 -35.39
C GLY A 434 36.64 -43.07 -35.77
N SER A 435 37.39 -42.36 -34.93
CA SER A 435 38.81 -42.09 -35.12
C SER A 435 39.72 -43.29 -34.78
N LEU A 436 39.30 -44.14 -33.83
CA LEU A 436 40.05 -45.30 -33.32
C LEU A 436 39.72 -46.61 -34.06
N ASP A 437 38.48 -46.79 -34.50
CA ASP A 437 38.01 -48.04 -35.13
C ASP A 437 38.83 -48.41 -36.38
N GLY A 438 39.15 -47.44 -37.23
CA GLY A 438 39.96 -47.66 -38.45
C GLY A 438 41.36 -48.19 -38.13
N PRO A 439 42.18 -47.44 -37.36
CA PRO A 439 43.51 -47.87 -36.94
C PRO A 439 43.50 -49.21 -36.18
N LEU A 440 42.57 -49.41 -35.24
CA LEU A 440 42.46 -50.66 -34.46
C LEU A 440 42.09 -51.85 -35.34
N ARG A 441 41.13 -51.70 -36.27
CA ARG A 441 40.78 -52.77 -37.23
C ARG A 441 41.95 -53.11 -38.14
N SER A 442 42.69 -52.11 -38.63
CA SER A 442 43.86 -52.32 -39.49
C SER A 442 44.97 -53.08 -38.76
N ARG A 443 45.23 -52.72 -37.49
CA ARG A 443 46.17 -53.40 -36.59
C ARG A 443 45.73 -54.83 -36.31
N ASN A 444 44.49 -55.03 -35.88
CA ASN A 444 43.97 -56.35 -35.55
C ASN A 444 43.96 -57.28 -36.76
N ARG A 445 43.69 -56.77 -37.98
CA ARG A 445 43.79 -57.56 -39.21
C ARG A 445 45.23 -58.05 -39.45
N ARG A 446 46.23 -57.17 -39.31
CA ARG A 446 47.65 -57.54 -39.44
C ARG A 446 48.08 -58.56 -38.39
N LEU A 447 47.69 -58.33 -37.12
CA LEU A 447 48.01 -59.24 -36.03
C LEU A 447 47.30 -60.59 -36.14
N LYS A 448 46.05 -60.64 -36.63
CA LYS A 448 45.36 -61.89 -36.95
C LYS A 448 46.09 -62.66 -38.04
N GLY A 449 46.49 -62.00 -39.13
CA GLY A 449 47.27 -62.64 -40.20
C GLY A 449 48.60 -63.22 -39.68
N MET A 450 49.31 -62.47 -38.82
CA MET A 450 50.53 -62.95 -38.18
C MET A 450 50.28 -64.13 -37.22
N ALA A 451 49.22 -64.08 -36.41
CA ALA A 451 48.84 -65.15 -35.50
C ALA A 451 48.42 -66.42 -36.26
N THR A 452 47.66 -66.30 -37.34
CA THR A 452 47.29 -67.44 -38.19
C THR A 452 48.51 -68.09 -38.81
N LEU A 453 49.47 -67.31 -39.31
CA LEU A 453 50.71 -67.86 -39.86
C LEU A 453 51.56 -68.54 -38.77
N LEU A 454 51.64 -67.94 -37.57
CA LEU A 454 52.31 -68.54 -36.41
C LEU A 454 51.68 -69.89 -36.03
N PHE A 455 50.34 -69.97 -35.96
CA PHE A 455 49.64 -71.22 -35.69
C PHE A 455 49.88 -72.27 -36.78
N LEU A 456 49.89 -71.88 -38.06
CA LEU A 456 50.20 -72.79 -39.18
C LEU A 456 51.64 -73.33 -39.09
N LEU A 457 52.61 -72.48 -38.74
CA LEU A 457 54.00 -72.90 -38.55
C LEU A 457 54.15 -73.86 -37.36
N LEU A 458 53.44 -73.62 -36.25
CA LEU A 458 53.44 -74.51 -35.09
C LEU A 458 52.76 -75.85 -35.38
N ILE A 459 51.64 -75.86 -36.09
CA ILE A 459 50.96 -77.09 -36.52
C ILE A 459 51.88 -77.86 -37.48
N GLY A 460 52.48 -77.18 -38.47
CA GLY A 460 53.42 -77.78 -39.42
C GLY A 460 54.65 -78.37 -38.73
N ALA A 461 55.23 -77.66 -37.76
CA ALA A 461 56.33 -78.18 -36.95
C ALA A 461 55.93 -79.42 -36.15
N GLY A 462 54.74 -79.40 -35.53
CA GLY A 462 54.20 -80.55 -34.80
C GLY A 462 54.01 -81.78 -35.68
N VAL A 463 53.43 -81.60 -36.89
CA VAL A 463 53.23 -82.68 -37.88
C VAL A 463 54.57 -83.20 -38.40
N CYS A 464 55.54 -82.33 -38.74
CA CYS A 464 56.86 -82.76 -39.18
C CYS A 464 57.63 -83.49 -38.07
N GLY A 465 57.45 -83.09 -36.81
CA GLY A 465 58.04 -83.75 -35.65
C GLY A 465 57.47 -85.15 -35.43
N THR A 466 56.15 -85.35 -35.55
CA THR A 466 55.53 -86.68 -35.43
C THR A 466 55.88 -87.61 -36.60
N LEU A 467 56.19 -87.05 -37.78
CA LEU A 467 56.65 -87.80 -38.96
C LEU A 467 58.16 -88.10 -38.94
N GLY A 468 58.90 -87.69 -37.90
CA GLY A 468 60.33 -88.00 -37.74
C GLY A 468 61.29 -87.14 -38.58
N VAL A 469 60.82 -86.01 -39.13
CA VAL A 469 61.64 -85.12 -39.96
C VAL A 469 62.20 -83.97 -39.12
N GLU A 470 63.14 -84.29 -38.24
CA GLU A 470 63.69 -83.37 -37.23
C GLU A 470 64.28 -82.05 -37.79
N PRO A 471 65.01 -82.03 -38.93
CA PRO A 471 65.58 -80.79 -39.45
C PRO A 471 64.51 -79.79 -39.88
N ILE A 472 63.42 -80.26 -40.50
CA ILE A 472 62.34 -79.37 -40.97
C ILE A 472 61.53 -78.85 -39.77
N ALA A 473 61.25 -79.71 -38.79
CA ALA A 473 60.54 -79.31 -37.57
C ALA A 473 61.30 -78.23 -36.79
N THR A 474 62.63 -78.33 -36.66
CA THR A 474 63.44 -77.32 -35.96
C THR A 474 63.49 -75.98 -36.69
N TRP A 475 63.60 -75.95 -38.02
CA TRP A 475 63.48 -74.71 -38.81
C TRP A 475 62.09 -74.07 -38.70
N LEU A 476 61.03 -74.87 -38.71
CA LEU A 476 59.66 -74.36 -38.51
C LEU A 476 59.44 -73.80 -37.08
N LEU A 477 60.04 -74.40 -36.05
CA LEU A 477 60.01 -73.87 -34.68
C LEU A 477 60.83 -72.58 -34.53
N LEU A 478 62.01 -72.49 -35.13
CA LEU A 478 62.84 -71.27 -35.11
C LEU A 478 62.15 -70.11 -35.83
N THR A 479 61.54 -70.38 -36.99
CA THR A 479 60.75 -69.36 -37.73
C THR A 479 59.49 -68.96 -36.97
N ALA A 480 58.79 -69.90 -36.31
CA ALA A 480 57.69 -69.59 -35.41
C ALA A 480 58.14 -68.71 -34.22
N GLY A 481 59.28 -69.03 -33.60
CA GLY A 481 59.86 -68.23 -32.51
C GLY A 481 60.21 -66.80 -32.93
N GLY A 482 60.87 -66.64 -34.08
CA GLY A 482 61.15 -65.33 -34.67
C GLY A 482 59.89 -64.54 -35.02
N MET A 483 58.87 -65.23 -35.55
CA MET A 483 57.58 -64.62 -35.88
C MET A 483 56.78 -64.19 -34.63
N ALA A 484 56.85 -64.96 -33.54
CA ALA A 484 56.25 -64.58 -32.26
C ALA A 484 56.92 -63.32 -31.68
N LEU A 485 58.25 -63.23 -31.75
CA LEU A 485 59.01 -62.06 -31.31
C LEU A 485 58.70 -60.81 -32.16
N MET A 486 58.58 -60.98 -33.47
CA MET A 486 58.13 -59.92 -34.39
C MET A 486 56.68 -59.51 -34.13
N SER A 487 55.78 -60.45 -33.83
CA SER A 487 54.38 -60.15 -33.49
C SER A 487 54.27 -59.35 -32.20
N LEU A 488 55.07 -59.67 -31.18
CA LEU A 488 55.17 -58.89 -29.94
C LEU A 488 55.69 -57.46 -30.20
N LEU A 489 56.74 -57.33 -31.03
CA LEU A 489 57.31 -56.03 -31.39
C LEU A 489 56.32 -55.19 -32.20
N VAL A 490 55.63 -55.78 -33.19
CA VAL A 490 54.59 -55.11 -33.97
C VAL A 490 53.42 -54.70 -33.07
N THR A 491 53.01 -55.55 -32.13
CA THR A 491 51.96 -55.24 -31.15
C THR A 491 52.34 -54.03 -30.29
N TRP A 492 53.59 -53.98 -29.83
CA TRP A 492 54.11 -52.88 -29.02
C TRP A 492 54.23 -51.57 -29.82
N VAL A 493 54.86 -51.60 -31.01
CA VAL A 493 55.04 -50.41 -31.85
C VAL A 493 53.70 -49.86 -32.35
N SER A 494 52.82 -50.74 -32.85
CA SER A 494 51.49 -50.32 -33.34
C SER A 494 50.60 -49.82 -32.20
N GLY A 495 50.74 -50.37 -30.99
CA GLY A 495 50.06 -49.85 -29.81
C GLY A 495 50.49 -48.45 -29.43
N ARG A 496 51.80 -48.18 -29.40
CA ARG A 496 52.31 -46.84 -29.10
C ARG A 496 51.87 -45.80 -30.13
N ARG A 497 51.89 -46.14 -31.43
CA ARG A 497 51.44 -45.23 -32.50
C ARG A 497 49.96 -44.89 -32.39
N VAL A 498 49.10 -45.88 -32.17
CA VAL A 498 47.65 -45.62 -32.00
C VAL A 498 47.38 -44.76 -30.77
N VAL A 499 48.11 -44.97 -29.67
CA VAL A 499 48.00 -44.12 -28.46
C VAL A 499 48.46 -42.70 -28.73
N SER A 500 49.60 -42.49 -29.41
CA SER A 500 50.10 -41.14 -29.71
C SER A 500 49.16 -40.38 -30.63
N ASP A 501 48.64 -41.04 -31.68
CA ASP A 501 47.74 -40.41 -32.65
C ASP A 501 46.40 -40.04 -31.99
N ALA A 502 45.88 -40.90 -31.11
CA ALA A 502 44.67 -40.62 -30.34
C ALA A 502 44.87 -39.47 -29.35
N LYS A 503 46.01 -39.45 -28.65
CA LYS A 503 46.36 -38.37 -27.73
C LYS A 503 46.46 -37.04 -28.46
N GLN A 504 47.19 -36.99 -29.58
CA GLN A 504 47.38 -35.76 -30.35
C GLN A 504 46.04 -35.21 -30.86
N ARG A 505 45.17 -36.05 -31.41
CA ARG A 505 43.85 -35.62 -31.88
C ARG A 505 42.97 -35.06 -30.77
N LEU A 506 43.00 -35.68 -29.60
CA LEU A 506 42.28 -35.17 -28.44
C LEU A 506 42.85 -33.82 -27.98
N MET A 507 44.17 -33.67 -27.95
CA MET A 507 44.83 -32.38 -27.67
C MET A 507 44.43 -31.30 -28.69
N ASP A 508 44.44 -31.61 -29.98
CA ASP A 508 44.08 -30.68 -31.05
C ASP A 508 42.59 -30.24 -31.00
N SER A 509 41.74 -30.99 -30.28
CA SER A 509 40.32 -30.70 -30.11
C SER A 509 39.97 -29.83 -28.89
N GLU A 510 40.96 -29.40 -28.11
CA GLU A 510 40.78 -28.55 -26.92
C GLU A 510 39.95 -27.29 -27.20
N ALA A 511 40.30 -26.51 -28.22
CA ALA A 511 39.55 -25.31 -28.61
C ALA A 511 38.13 -25.61 -29.13
N GLN A 512 37.83 -26.86 -29.49
CA GLN A 512 36.48 -27.29 -29.85
C GLN A 512 35.65 -27.54 -28.59
N VAL A 513 36.26 -28.08 -27.53
CA VAL A 513 35.62 -28.26 -26.23
C VAL A 513 35.22 -26.90 -25.65
N GLU A 514 36.14 -25.94 -25.60
CA GLU A 514 35.86 -24.58 -25.12
C GLU A 514 34.66 -23.94 -25.83
N ARG A 515 34.64 -23.98 -27.17
CA ARG A 515 33.58 -23.37 -27.98
C ARG A 515 32.22 -24.05 -27.80
N ALA A 516 32.20 -25.35 -27.59
CA ALA A 516 30.95 -26.09 -27.41
C ALA A 516 30.37 -25.94 -26.00
N VAL A 517 31.21 -25.72 -24.98
CA VAL A 517 30.75 -25.46 -23.60
C VAL A 517 30.24 -24.02 -23.44
N ARG A 518 30.86 -23.05 -24.14
CA ARG A 518 30.55 -21.62 -24.04
C ARG A 518 29.07 -21.23 -23.96
N PRO A 519 28.18 -21.65 -24.88
CA PRO A 519 26.78 -21.21 -24.83
C PRO A 519 26.06 -21.69 -23.56
N PHE A 520 26.35 -22.90 -23.09
CA PHE A 520 25.76 -23.46 -21.86
C PHE A 520 26.34 -22.82 -20.61
N TYR A 521 27.62 -22.46 -20.63
CA TYR A 521 28.24 -21.68 -19.55
C TYR A 521 27.59 -20.30 -19.41
N ILE A 522 27.42 -19.56 -20.50
CA ILE A 522 26.78 -18.23 -20.47
C ILE A 522 25.35 -18.32 -19.94
N GLU A 523 24.61 -19.36 -20.34
CA GLU A 523 23.25 -19.56 -19.84
C GLU A 523 23.23 -19.89 -18.34
N SER A 524 24.13 -20.76 -17.88
CA SER A 524 24.28 -21.05 -16.45
C SER A 524 24.62 -19.79 -15.63
N VAL A 525 25.49 -18.91 -16.14
CA VAL A 525 25.77 -17.62 -15.49
C VAL A 525 24.52 -16.74 -15.44
N ARG A 526 23.73 -16.68 -16.51
CA ARG A 526 22.47 -15.91 -16.52
C ARG A 526 21.47 -16.42 -15.49
N ASP A 527 21.29 -17.74 -15.41
CA ASP A 527 20.38 -18.36 -14.45
C ASP A 527 20.82 -18.08 -13.00
N LEU A 528 22.12 -18.16 -12.73
CA LEU A 528 22.70 -17.86 -11.41
C LEU A 528 22.44 -16.41 -10.99
N PHE A 529 22.72 -15.44 -11.88
CA PHE A 529 22.43 -14.03 -11.61
C PHE A 529 20.92 -13.73 -11.56
N GLY A 530 20.09 -14.49 -12.28
CA GLY A 530 18.64 -14.46 -12.12
C GLY A 530 18.20 -14.86 -10.71
N ALA A 531 18.76 -15.95 -10.18
CA ALA A 531 18.52 -16.39 -8.81
C ALA A 531 18.99 -15.35 -7.76
N TYR A 532 20.10 -14.67 -8.02
CA TYR A 532 20.58 -13.56 -7.20
C TYR A 532 19.60 -12.38 -7.18
N SER A 533 19.18 -11.90 -8.36
CA SER A 533 18.26 -10.76 -8.48
C SER A 533 16.88 -11.02 -7.89
N ASN A 534 16.47 -12.29 -7.75
CA ASN A 534 15.20 -12.66 -7.10
C ASN A 534 15.09 -12.16 -5.65
N GLY A 535 16.21 -11.91 -4.95
CA GLY A 535 16.19 -11.31 -3.61
C GLY A 535 15.57 -9.91 -3.58
N LEU A 536 15.70 -9.13 -4.66
CA LEU A 536 15.13 -7.78 -4.77
C LEU A 536 13.64 -7.79 -5.16
N ILE A 537 13.13 -8.88 -5.72
CA ILE A 537 11.72 -9.02 -6.10
C ILE A 537 10.80 -8.89 -4.89
N GLY A 538 11.20 -9.43 -3.73
CA GLY A 538 10.43 -9.30 -2.50
C GLY A 538 10.25 -7.85 -2.07
N VAL A 539 11.32 -7.05 -2.13
CA VAL A 539 11.29 -5.61 -1.81
C VAL A 539 10.46 -4.85 -2.82
N ARG A 540 10.61 -5.17 -4.12
CA ARG A 540 9.84 -4.54 -5.19
C ARG A 540 8.33 -4.80 -5.05
N ARG A 541 7.96 -6.02 -4.66
CA ARG A 541 6.57 -6.37 -4.37
C ARG A 541 6.04 -5.56 -3.19
N GLN A 542 6.78 -5.47 -2.09
CA GLN A 542 6.37 -4.65 -0.94
C GLN A 542 6.25 -3.16 -1.29
N LEU A 543 7.15 -2.62 -2.13
CA LEU A 543 7.04 -1.25 -2.62
C LEU A 543 5.78 -1.05 -3.48
N ALA A 544 5.47 -2.00 -4.36
CA ALA A 544 4.25 -1.97 -5.17
C ALA A 544 2.99 -2.07 -4.30
N ASP A 545 3.00 -2.89 -3.26
CA ASP A 545 1.89 -3.00 -2.29
C ASP A 545 1.70 -1.67 -1.55
N ARG A 546 2.77 -1.02 -1.07
CA ARG A 546 2.70 0.32 -0.46
C ARG A 546 2.16 1.39 -1.43
N GLN A 547 2.54 1.34 -2.71
CA GLN A 547 2.02 2.24 -3.74
C GLN A 547 0.51 2.01 -3.97
N ALA A 548 0.07 0.75 -3.97
CA ALA A 548 -1.33 0.39 -4.12
C ALA A 548 -2.18 0.86 -2.92
N ASP A 549 -1.65 0.81 -1.71
CA ASP A 549 -2.32 1.28 -0.49
C ASP A 549 -2.55 2.81 -0.48
N LEU A 550 -1.73 3.57 -1.20
CA LEU A 550 -1.83 5.03 -1.31
C LEU A 550 -2.89 5.52 -2.30
N ALA A 551 -3.20 4.73 -3.35
CA ALA A 551 -4.16 5.14 -4.37
C ALA A 551 -5.58 5.41 -3.81
N PRO A 552 -6.16 4.57 -2.93
CA PRO A 552 -7.44 4.84 -2.29
C PRO A 552 -7.43 6.13 -1.44
N GLN A 553 -6.31 6.46 -0.80
CA GLN A 553 -6.19 7.65 0.03
C GLN A 553 -6.20 8.93 -0.81
N ALA A 554 -5.53 8.91 -1.97
CA ALA A 554 -5.58 10.00 -2.94
C ALA A 554 -7.00 10.20 -3.52
N GLU A 555 -7.69 9.11 -3.87
CA GLU A 555 -9.07 9.19 -4.36
C GLU A 555 -10.04 9.74 -3.30
N LYS A 556 -9.89 9.31 -2.04
CA LYS A 556 -10.62 9.90 -0.91
C LYS A 556 -10.36 11.40 -0.77
N TRP A 557 -9.09 11.82 -0.92
CA TRP A 557 -8.73 13.24 -0.87
C TRP A 557 -9.42 14.04 -1.98
N ASP A 558 -9.39 13.57 -3.22
CA ASP A 558 -10.05 14.22 -4.36
C ASP A 558 -11.56 14.38 -4.12
N ALA A 559 -12.21 13.32 -3.64
CA ALA A 559 -13.63 13.34 -3.32
C ALA A 559 -13.97 14.36 -2.22
N LEU A 560 -13.14 14.44 -1.17
CA LEU A 560 -13.33 15.39 -0.07
C LEU A 560 -13.06 16.83 -0.48
N TYR A 561 -12.05 17.06 -1.33
CA TYR A 561 -11.77 18.37 -1.90
C TYR A 561 -12.96 18.89 -2.72
N LEU A 562 -13.49 18.06 -3.64
CA LEU A 562 -14.66 18.41 -4.44
C LEU A 562 -15.90 18.67 -3.56
N ARG A 563 -16.13 17.82 -2.55
CA ARG A 563 -17.23 17.99 -1.60
C ARG A 563 -17.14 19.33 -0.85
N LEU A 564 -15.95 19.69 -0.37
CA LEU A 564 -15.74 20.97 0.31
C LEU A 564 -16.00 22.15 -0.63
N LYS A 565 -15.53 22.08 -1.88
CA LYS A 565 -15.78 23.14 -2.88
C LYS A 565 -17.24 23.32 -3.24
N MET A 566 -18.00 22.24 -3.36
CA MET A 566 -19.46 22.33 -3.57
C MET A 566 -20.16 23.01 -2.39
N ILE A 567 -19.76 22.68 -1.15
CA ILE A 567 -20.33 23.29 0.06
C ILE A 567 -20.02 24.80 0.15
N GLU A 568 -18.82 25.21 -0.28
CA GLU A 568 -18.40 26.61 -0.32
C GLU A 568 -19.26 27.42 -1.32
N GLN A 569 -19.48 26.90 -2.53
CA GLN A 569 -20.25 27.57 -3.58
C GLN A 569 -21.73 27.78 -3.23
N GLU A 570 -22.38 26.80 -2.61
CA GLU A 570 -23.81 26.88 -2.28
C GLU A 570 -24.18 28.01 -1.31
N LEU A 571 -23.23 28.50 -0.51
CA LEU A 571 -23.43 29.63 0.40
C LEU A 571 -23.02 30.97 -0.19
N GLU A 572 -22.19 30.98 -1.23
CA GLU A 572 -21.86 32.19 -1.99
C GLU A 572 -23.00 32.60 -2.94
N GLU A 573 -23.72 31.63 -3.50
CA GLU A 573 -24.84 31.85 -4.42
C GLU A 573 -26.18 32.19 -3.74
N GLY A 574 -26.22 32.18 -2.40
CA GLY A 574 -27.44 32.23 -1.59
C GLY A 574 -27.57 33.40 -0.62
#